data_AF-A0A919CTH7-F1
#
_entry.id   AF-A0A919CTH7-F1
#
_cell.length_a   1.000
_cell.length_b   1.000
_cell.length_c   1.000
_cell.angle_alpha   90.00
_cell.angle_beta   90.00
_cell.angle_gamma   90.00
#
_symmetry.space_group_name_H-M   'P 1'
#
loop_
_entity.id
_entity.type
_entity.pdbx_description
1 polymer ?
#
loop_
_entity_poly.entity_id
_entity_poly.type
_entity_poly.pdbx_seq_one_letter_code
_entity_poly.pdbx_strand_id
1 'polypeptide(L)'
;MSLLRRLIFEAGRRAAQNPEVRRTAARVAGEVYGKVAPRVENAGRHVLESARETSAEGRLTDDPIGFARRFRDRLLPPEDDRQR
;
A
#
# COMPACT_ATOMS: atom_id res chain seq x y z
N MET A 1 2.08 1.42 -30.33
CA MET A 1 1.70 0.50 -29.22
C MET A 1 2.24 -0.88 -29.53
N SER A 2 3.06 -1.49 -28.67
CA SER A 2 3.72 -2.78 -28.96
C SER A 2 2.74 -3.96 -28.95
N LEU A 3 3.02 -4.98 -29.76
CA LEU A 3 2.21 -6.20 -29.89
C LEU A 3 2.04 -6.92 -28.54
N LEU A 4 3.10 -6.93 -27.73
CA LEU A 4 3.13 -7.55 -26.40
C LEU A 4 2.12 -6.90 -25.44
N ARG A 5 2.03 -5.56 -25.44
CA ARG A 5 1.06 -4.83 -24.59
C ARG A 5 -0.38 -5.16 -24.98
N ARG A 6 -0.65 -5.34 -26.28
CA ARG A 6 -1.96 -5.76 -26.79
C ARG A 6 -2.31 -7.18 -26.38
N LEU A 7 -1.36 -8.11 -26.47
CA LEU A 7 -1.56 -9.50 -26.04
C LEU A 7 -1.83 -9.63 -24.54
N ILE A 8 -1.09 -8.90 -23.70
CA ILE A 8 -1.32 -8.88 -22.25
C ILE A 8 -2.69 -8.29 -21.93
N PHE A 9 -3.09 -7.22 -22.61
CA PHE A 9 -4.39 -6.58 -22.41
C PHE A 9 -5.56 -7.48 -22.83
N GLU A 10 -5.45 -8.14 -23.99
CA GLU A 10 -6.46 -9.10 -24.47
C GLU A 10 -6.52 -10.36 -23.60
N ALA A 11 -5.37 -10.88 -23.15
CA ALA A 11 -5.31 -11.99 -22.21
C ALA A 11 -5.97 -11.63 -20.88
N GLY A 12 -5.69 -10.44 -20.35
CA GLY A 12 -6.35 -9.92 -19.14
C GLY A 12 -7.84 -9.73 -19.32
N ARG A 13 -8.27 -9.19 -20.47
CA ARG A 13 -9.70 -9.02 -20.82
C ARG A 13 -10.42 -10.36 -20.91
N ARG A 14 -9.82 -11.36 -21.55
CA ARG A 14 -10.37 -12.74 -21.64
C ARG A 14 -10.40 -13.44 -20.27
N ALA A 15 -9.35 -13.29 -19.48
CA ALA A 15 -9.31 -13.81 -18.11
C ALA A 15 -10.41 -13.19 -17.23
N ALA A 16 -10.68 -11.89 -17.38
CA ALA A 16 -11.76 -11.20 -16.67
C ALA A 16 -13.16 -11.62 -17.11
N GLN A 17 -13.31 -12.09 -18.36
CA GLN A 17 -14.58 -12.60 -18.91
C GLN A 17 -14.81 -14.08 -18.58
N ASN A 18 -13.80 -14.81 -18.10
CA ASN A 18 -13.94 -16.21 -17.72
C ASN A 18 -14.46 -16.33 -16.26
N PRO A 19 -15.67 -16.89 -16.03
CA PRO A 19 -16.26 -16.99 -14.71
C PRO A 19 -15.47 -17.91 -13.76
N GLU A 20 -14.75 -18.92 -14.26
CA GLU A 20 -13.91 -19.79 -13.43
C GLU A 20 -12.65 -19.07 -12.95
N VAL A 21 -12.02 -18.29 -13.84
CA VAL A 21 -10.85 -17.47 -13.48
C VAL A 21 -11.24 -16.42 -12.45
N ARG A 22 -12.42 -15.79 -12.58
CA ARG A 22 -12.96 -14.86 -11.58
C ARG A 22 -13.19 -15.53 -10.22
N ARG A 23 -13.75 -16.74 -10.17
CA ARG A 23 -13.97 -17.48 -8.92
C ARG A 23 -12.65 -17.84 -8.25
N THR A 24 -11.68 -18.32 -9.02
CA THR A 24 -10.34 -18.65 -8.50
C THR A 24 -9.61 -17.40 -8.03
N ALA A 25 -9.67 -16.30 -8.79
CA ALA A 25 -9.09 -15.02 -8.40
C ALA A 25 -9.75 -14.47 -7.12
N ALA A 26 -11.07 -14.54 -6.99
CA ALA A 26 -11.78 -14.13 -5.77
C ALA A 26 -11.41 -15.00 -4.55
N ARG A 27 -11.23 -16.32 -4.75
CA ARG A 27 -10.79 -17.23 -3.70
C ARG A 27 -9.36 -16.92 -3.24
N VAL A 28 -8.43 -16.78 -4.18
CA VAL A 28 -7.03 -16.45 -3.89
C VAL A 28 -6.93 -15.05 -3.27
N ALA A 29 -7.68 -14.08 -3.79
CA ALA A 29 -7.76 -12.75 -3.21
C ALA A 29 -8.32 -12.80 -1.78
N GLY A 30 -9.33 -13.61 -1.50
CA GLY A 30 -9.88 -13.79 -0.16
C GLY A 30 -8.89 -14.43 0.82
N GLU A 31 -8.16 -15.47 0.41
CA GLU A 31 -7.13 -16.11 1.25
C GLU A 31 -5.93 -15.21 1.50
N VAL A 32 -5.46 -14.51 0.46
CA VAL A 32 -4.36 -13.55 0.59
C VAL A 32 -4.83 -12.40 1.46
N TYR A 33 -5.97 -11.79 1.17
CA TYR A 33 -6.56 -10.71 1.96
C TYR A 33 -6.72 -11.11 3.43
N GLY A 34 -7.23 -12.31 3.75
CA GLY A 34 -7.32 -12.77 5.14
C GLY A 34 -5.97 -12.82 5.87
N LYS A 35 -4.87 -13.10 5.16
CA LYS A 35 -3.51 -13.16 5.71
C LYS A 35 -2.82 -11.79 5.79
N VAL A 36 -3.03 -10.92 4.81
CA VAL A 36 -2.40 -9.58 4.78
C VAL A 36 -3.25 -8.49 5.42
N ALA A 37 -4.58 -8.61 5.46
CA ALA A 37 -5.48 -7.59 6.01
C ALA A 37 -5.10 -7.19 7.44
N PRO A 38 -4.82 -8.11 8.39
CA PRO A 38 -4.43 -7.70 9.74
C PRO A 38 -3.13 -6.90 9.76
N ARG A 39 -2.15 -7.27 8.92
CA ARG A 39 -0.87 -6.54 8.82
C ARG A 39 -1.03 -5.19 8.14
N VAL A 40 -1.84 -5.11 7.08
CA VAL A 40 -2.13 -3.89 6.35
C VAL A 40 -2.96 -2.93 7.20
N GLU A 41 -3.96 -3.42 7.92
CA GLU A 41 -4.74 -2.61 8.85
C GLU A 41 -3.90 -2.07 10.00
N ASN A 42 -3.03 -2.90 10.60
CA ASN A 42 -2.13 -2.44 11.66
C ASN A 42 -1.11 -1.42 11.13
N ALA A 43 -0.52 -1.66 9.96
CA ALA A 43 0.37 -0.70 9.31
C ALA A 43 -0.36 0.61 8.97
N GLY A 44 -1.60 0.53 8.49
CA GLY A 44 -2.44 1.69 8.18
C GLY A 44 -2.80 2.51 9.44
N ARG A 45 -3.11 1.84 10.56
CA ARG A 45 -3.33 2.50 11.85
C ARG A 45 -2.07 3.24 12.31
N HIS A 46 -0.91 2.61 12.20
CA HIS A 46 0.36 3.22 12.58
C HIS A 46 0.69 4.44 11.71
N VAL A 47 0.50 4.35 10.39
CA VAL A 47 0.64 5.49 9.46
C VAL A 47 -0.27 6.65 9.85
N LEU A 48 -1.54 6.37 10.16
CA LEU A 48 -2.51 7.39 10.57
C LEU A 48 -2.14 8.04 11.91
N GLU A 49 -1.67 7.24 12.86
CA GLU A 49 -1.21 7.71 14.16
C GLU A 49 0.02 8.62 14.03
N SER A 50 1.05 8.20 13.29
CA SER A 50 2.23 9.02 13.00
C SER A 50 1.88 10.33 12.29
N ALA A 51 0.88 10.31 11.40
CA ALA A 51 0.41 11.51 10.72
C ALA A 51 -0.31 12.47 11.67
N ARG A 52 -1.13 11.95 12.59
CA ARG A 52 -1.83 12.73 13.63
C ARG A 52 -0.85 13.37 14.60
N GLU A 53 0.10 12.61 15.11
CA GLU A 53 1.16 13.11 15.99
C GLU A 53 1.99 14.19 15.30
N THR A 54 2.38 13.97 14.04
CA THR A 54 3.14 14.97 13.29
C THR A 54 2.34 16.26 13.06
N SER A 55 1.03 16.13 12.82
CA SER A 55 0.13 17.29 12.64
C SER A 55 -0.09 18.08 13.93
N ALA A 56 0.07 17.45 15.11
CA ALA A 56 -0.02 18.13 16.40
C ALA A 56 1.17 19.07 16.66
N GLU A 57 2.33 18.79 16.06
CA GLU A 57 3.56 19.59 16.21
C GLU A 57 3.74 20.66 15.13
N GLY A 58 3.03 20.54 14.01
CA GLY A 58 3.05 21.51 12.93
C GLY A 58 2.21 21.05 11.76
N ARG A 59 1.48 21.97 11.12
CA ARG A 59 0.61 21.62 10.01
C ARG A 59 1.41 21.45 8.72
N LEU A 60 1.01 20.47 7.91
CA LEU A 60 1.57 20.27 6.56
C LEU A 60 1.44 21.52 5.67
N THR A 61 0.38 22.31 5.87
CA THR A 61 0.14 23.55 5.11
C THR A 61 1.13 24.65 5.43
N ASP A 62 1.68 24.64 6.65
CA ASP A 62 2.49 25.72 7.18
C ASP A 62 4.00 25.41 6.99
N ASP A 63 4.37 24.13 7.11
CA ASP A 63 5.73 23.62 6.89
C ASP A 63 5.70 22.21 6.24
N PRO A 64 5.56 22.12 4.90
CA PRO A 64 5.42 20.83 4.23
C PRO A 64 6.68 19.97 4.28
N ILE A 65 7.86 20.60 4.25
CA ILE A 65 9.15 19.89 4.24
C ILE A 65 9.47 19.34 5.62
N GLY A 66 9.35 20.17 6.68
CA GLY A 66 9.61 19.71 8.04
C GLY A 66 8.54 18.73 8.51
N PHE A 67 7.29 18.87 8.08
CA PHE A 67 6.26 17.86 8.30
C PHE A 67 6.68 16.51 7.70
N ALA A 68 7.09 16.47 6.43
CA ALA A 68 7.50 15.23 5.78
C ALA A 68 8.70 14.57 6.50
N ARG A 69 9.65 15.36 6.98
CA ARG A 69 10.80 14.87 7.76
C ARG A 69 10.37 14.25 9.09
N ARG A 70 9.59 14.98 9.90
CA ARG A 70 9.07 14.50 11.19
C ARG A 70 8.18 13.27 11.03
N PHE A 71 7.33 13.27 10.00
CA PHE A 71 6.49 12.14 9.66
C PHE A 71 7.32 10.91 9.31
N ARG A 72 8.33 11.05 8.45
CA ARG A 72 9.24 9.95 8.09
C ARG A 72 9.98 9.40 9.31
N ASP A 73 10.51 10.28 10.13
CA ASP A 73 11.31 9.90 11.31
C ASP A 73 10.45 9.18 12.37
N ARG A 74 9.12 9.40 12.39
CA ARG A 74 8.17 8.63 13.20
C ARG A 74 7.71 7.33 12.55
N LEU A 75 7.46 7.37 11.23
CA LEU A 75 6.89 6.26 10.49
C LEU A 75 7.89 5.11 10.34
N LEU A 76 9.18 5.42 10.28
CA LEU A 76 10.23 4.44 10.06
C LEU A 76 11.19 4.46 11.26
N PRO A 77 11.63 3.28 11.75
CA PRO A 77 12.67 3.23 12.78
C PRO A 77 13.95 3.93 12.30
N PRO A 78 14.75 4.50 13.22
CA PRO A 78 15.99 5.19 12.88
C PRO A 78 16.90 4.29 12.03
N GLU A 79 17.67 4.92 11.12
CA GLU A 79 18.45 4.21 10.09
C GLU A 79 19.47 3.20 10.67
N ASP A 80 19.91 3.38 11.91
CA ASP A 80 20.84 2.49 12.61
C ASP A 80 20.26 1.08 12.87
N ASP A 81 18.94 0.94 13.00
CA ASP A 81 18.29 -0.36 13.23
C ASP A 81 17.95 -1.11 11.95
N ARG A 82 18.17 -0.51 10.77
CA ARG A 82 17.87 -1.14 9.46
C ARG A 82 19.02 -2.01 8.92
N GLN A 83 20.17 -2.02 9.60
CA GLN A 83 21.38 -2.77 9.20
C GLN A 83 21.65 -4.02 10.05
N ARG A 84 20.79 -4.38 11.01
CA ARG A 84 20.93 -5.60 11.83
C ARG A 84 20.06 -6.74 11.32
#